data_AF-A0A926Z0U6-F1
#
_entry.id   AF-A0A926Z0U6-F1
#
_cell.length_a   1.000
_cell.length_b   1.000
_cell.length_c   1.000
_cell.angle_alpha   90.00
_cell.angle_beta   90.00
_cell.angle_gamma   90.00
#
_symmetry.space_group_name_H-M   'P 1'
#
loop_
_entity.id
_entity.type
_entity.pdbx_description
1 polymer ?
#
loop_
_entity_poly.entity_id
_entity_poly.type
_entity_poly.pdbx_seq_one_letter_code
_entity_poly.pdbx_strand_id
1 'polypeptide(L)'
;MQPQSPLFLTQGPNSQGQRVTYRVVYHLFVQLQKASGLEAVSLHRLRHTFATKLLLRGMESKHAIALTRHREGNLTAFCQASDSDRASVL
;
A
#
# COMPACT_ATOMS: atom_id res chain seq x y z
N MET A 1 -8.30 1.66 -25.08
CA MET A 1 -7.54 0.59 -24.39
C MET A 1 -8.36 -0.69 -24.48
N GLN A 2 -7.80 -1.79 -24.99
CA GLN A 2 -8.51 -3.07 -24.91
C GLN A 2 -8.52 -3.52 -23.43
N PRO A 3 -9.61 -4.13 -22.91
CA PRO A 3 -9.73 -4.47 -21.49
C PRO A 3 -8.61 -5.36 -20.93
N GLN A 4 -7.90 -6.09 -21.80
CA GLN A 4 -6.80 -7.00 -21.42
C GLN A 4 -5.41 -6.37 -21.52
N SER A 5 -5.30 -5.16 -22.09
CA SER A 5 -4.01 -4.47 -22.20
C SER A 5 -3.45 -4.13 -20.81
N PRO A 6 -2.16 -4.38 -20.54
CA PRO A 6 -1.56 -4.00 -19.25
C PRO A 6 -1.58 -2.47 -19.08
N LEU A 7 -1.86 -2.00 -17.86
CA LEU A 7 -1.79 -0.56 -17.55
C LEU A 7 -0.35 -0.02 -17.64
N PHE A 8 0.61 -0.83 -17.20
CA PHE A 8 2.03 -0.47 -17.22
C PHE A 8 2.81 -1.42 -18.13
N LEU A 9 3.62 -0.82 -19.01
CA LEU A 9 4.49 -1.51 -19.95
C LEU A 9 5.96 -1.23 -19.63
N THR A 10 6.80 -2.23 -19.83
CA THR A 10 8.25 -2.11 -19.66
C THR A 10 8.85 -1.40 -20.86
N GLN A 11 9.87 -0.57 -20.62
CA GLN A 11 10.60 0.22 -21.65
C GLN A 11 12.07 -0.22 -21.78
N GLY A 12 12.38 -1.46 -21.37
CA GLY A 12 13.73 -2.00 -21.44
C GLY A 12 14.05 -2.58 -22.83
N PRO A 13 15.33 -2.66 -23.20
CA PRO A 13 15.75 -3.08 -24.54
C PRO A 13 15.29 -4.49 -24.93
N ASN A 14 15.18 -5.42 -23.96
CA ASN A 14 14.81 -6.82 -24.21
C ASN A 14 13.35 -7.14 -23.84
N SER A 15 12.58 -6.18 -23.34
CA SER A 15 11.22 -6.40 -22.80
C SER A 15 10.28 -5.25 -23.11
N GLN A 16 10.61 -4.45 -24.12
CA GLN A 16 9.82 -3.28 -24.53
C GLN A 16 8.38 -3.68 -24.88
N GLY A 17 7.42 -2.94 -24.35
CA GLY A 17 5.99 -3.19 -24.60
C GLY A 17 5.40 -4.38 -23.85
N GLN A 18 6.19 -5.12 -23.07
CA GLN A 18 5.68 -6.22 -22.24
C GLN A 18 5.09 -5.69 -20.92
N ARG A 19 4.14 -6.46 -20.34
CA ARG A 19 3.57 -6.19 -19.01
C ARG A 19 4.66 -6.03 -17.95
N VAL A 20 4.56 -4.98 -17.14
CA VAL A 20 5.45 -4.79 -15.99
C VAL A 20 5.30 -5.95 -15.00
N THR A 21 6.43 -6.54 -14.63
CA THR A 21 6.50 -7.64 -13.65
C THR A 21 6.70 -7.11 -12.23
N TYR A 22 6.40 -7.94 -11.23
CA TYR A 22 6.66 -7.62 -9.82
C TYR A 22 8.12 -7.23 -9.56
N ARG A 23 9.06 -7.88 -10.26
CA ARG A 23 10.50 -7.61 -10.12
C ARG A 23 10.86 -6.17 -10.46
N VAL A 24 10.28 -5.62 -11.52
CA VAL A 24 10.50 -4.21 -11.92
C VAL A 24 9.97 -3.27 -10.83
N VAL A 25 8.76 -3.52 -10.31
CA VAL A 25 8.16 -2.74 -9.23
C VAL A 25 9.02 -2.82 -7.95
N TYR A 26 9.52 -4.00 -7.61
CA TYR A 26 10.38 -4.20 -6.45
C TYR A 26 11.72 -3.45 -6.59
N HIS A 27 12.37 -3.50 -7.76
CA HIS A 27 13.61 -2.76 -7.98
C HIS A 27 13.41 -1.24 -7.88
N LEU A 28 12.32 -0.72 -8.46
CA LEU A 28 11.94 0.69 -8.30
C LEU A 28 11.75 1.05 -6.83
N PHE A 29 11.03 0.21 -6.08
CA PHE A 29 10.83 0.41 -4.65
C PHE A 29 12.14 0.45 -3.86
N VAL A 30 13.08 -0.46 -4.13
CA VAL A 30 14.40 -0.46 -3.46
C VAL A 30 15.19 0.82 -3.75
N GLN A 31 15.10 1.36 -4.97
CA GLN A 31 15.72 2.65 -5.30
C GLN A 31 15.09 3.80 -4.50
N LEU A 32 13.76 3.85 -4.42
CA LEU A 32 13.04 4.84 -3.62
C LEU A 32 13.38 4.72 -2.13
N GLN A 33 13.45 3.49 -1.61
CA GLN A 33 13.82 3.22 -0.22
C GLN A 33 15.20 3.81 0.09
N LYS A 34 16.21 3.51 -0.73
CA LYS A 34 17.56 4.07 -0.59
C LYS A 34 17.57 5.59 -0.64
N ALA A 35 16.85 6.19 -1.58
CA ALA A 35 16.76 7.64 -1.71
C ALA A 35 16.06 8.32 -0.53
N SER A 36 15.12 7.62 0.12
CA SER A 36 14.36 8.14 1.27
C SER A 36 15.11 8.06 2.61
N GLY A 37 16.18 7.27 2.71
CA GLY A 37 16.86 6.98 3.97
C GLY A 37 16.04 6.14 4.97
N LEU A 38 14.89 5.59 4.54
CA LEU A 38 14.01 4.82 5.42
C LEU A 38 14.45 3.35 5.53
N GLU A 39 14.68 2.90 6.76
CA GLU A 39 15.00 1.50 7.05
C GLU A 39 13.74 0.63 7.22
N ALA A 40 13.87 -0.67 6.95
CA ALA A 40 12.83 -1.68 7.20
C ALA A 40 11.45 -1.43 6.54
N VAL A 41 11.38 -0.73 5.41
CA VAL A 41 10.14 -0.54 4.63
C VAL A 41 10.01 -1.64 3.58
N SER A 42 8.80 -2.19 3.43
CA SER A 42 8.47 -3.15 2.37
C SER A 42 7.20 -2.71 1.62
N LEU A 43 7.01 -3.18 0.39
CA LEU A 43 5.82 -2.91 -0.42
C LEU A 43 4.52 -3.32 0.31
N HIS A 44 4.53 -4.43 1.05
CA HIS A 44 3.36 -4.83 1.83
C HIS A 44 3.14 -3.91 3.04
N ARG A 45 4.21 -3.43 3.68
CA ARG A 45 4.13 -2.47 4.78
C ARG A 45 3.59 -1.10 4.32
N LEU A 46 3.85 -0.71 3.08
CA LEU A 46 3.20 0.47 2.47
C LEU A 46 1.68 0.30 2.37
N ARG A 47 1.20 -0.90 1.99
CA ARG A 47 -0.24 -1.19 1.95
C ARG A 47 -0.88 -1.06 3.34
N HIS A 48 -0.21 -1.55 4.38
CA HIS A 48 -0.64 -1.35 5.77
C HIS A 48 -0.64 0.13 6.15
N THR A 49 0.43 0.86 5.83
CA THR A 49 0.55 2.29 6.13
C THR A 49 -0.57 3.10 5.48
N PHE A 50 -0.92 2.77 4.23
CA PHE A 50 -2.06 3.37 3.54
C PHE A 50 -3.37 3.11 4.28
N ALA A 51 -3.62 1.85 4.67
CA ALA A 51 -4.82 1.48 5.42
C ALA A 51 -4.92 2.24 6.77
N THR A 52 -3.82 2.30 7.54
CA THR A 52 -3.76 3.07 8.79
C THR A 52 -4.04 4.55 8.56
N LYS A 53 -3.49 5.15 7.49
CA LYS A 53 -3.75 6.56 7.15
C LYS A 53 -5.22 6.82 6.82
N LEU A 54 -5.93 5.87 6.21
CA LEU A 54 -7.36 6.01 5.97
C LEU A 54 -8.16 6.05 7.28
N LEU A 55 -7.85 5.15 8.21
CA LEU A 55 -8.48 5.11 9.53
C LEU A 55 -8.24 6.40 10.32
N LEU A 56 -6.99 6.87 10.36
CA LEU A 56 -6.60 8.12 11.03
C LEU A 56 -7.29 9.35 10.42
N ARG A 57 -7.66 9.31 9.13
CA ARG A 57 -8.43 10.37 8.46
C ARG A 57 -9.93 10.26 8.71
N GLY A 58 -10.37 9.35 9.59
CA GLY A 58 -11.77 9.17 9.98
C GLY A 58 -12.57 8.28 9.02
N MET A 59 -11.93 7.54 8.11
CA MET A 59 -12.63 6.56 7.29
C MET A 59 -13.12 5.40 8.16
N GLU A 60 -14.37 5.00 7.97
CA GLU A 60 -14.91 3.81 8.64
C GLU A 60 -14.08 2.56 8.30
N SER A 61 -13.81 1.74 9.30
CA SER A 61 -12.91 0.58 9.20
C SER A 61 -13.34 -0.43 8.13
N LYS A 62 -14.65 -0.64 7.95
CA LYS A 62 -15.18 -1.53 6.90
C LYS A 62 -14.83 -1.05 5.50
N HIS A 63 -14.90 0.27 5.27
CA HIS A 63 -14.52 0.88 4.00
C HIS A 63 -13.01 0.79 3.75
N ALA A 64 -12.19 1.05 4.79
CA ALA A 64 -10.73 0.93 4.68
C ALA A 64 -10.30 -0.52 4.38
N ILE A 65 -10.94 -1.52 5.01
CA ILE A 65 -10.69 -2.95 4.74
C ILE A 65 -11.11 -3.32 3.33
N ALA A 66 -12.29 -2.87 2.87
CA ALA A 66 -12.78 -3.15 1.52
C ALA A 66 -11.82 -2.60 0.44
N LEU A 67 -11.36 -1.37 0.60
CA LEU A 67 -10.41 -0.72 -0.31
C LEU A 67 -9.05 -1.42 -0.33
N THR A 68 -8.58 -1.86 0.83
CA THR A 68 -7.23 -2.42 0.97
C THR A 68 -7.18 -3.94 0.92
N ARG A 69 -8.33 -4.63 0.84
CA ARG A 69 -8.47 -6.09 0.87
C ARG A 69 -7.50 -6.78 1.87
N HIS A 70 -7.36 -6.20 3.06
CA HIS A 70 -6.57 -6.81 4.12
C HIS A 70 -7.39 -7.93 4.77
N ARG A 71 -6.80 -9.13 4.90
CA ARG A 71 -7.38 -10.23 5.68
C ARG A 71 -7.10 -9.94 7.16
N GLU A 72 -8.15 -10.03 7.96
CA GLU A 72 -8.28 -9.55 9.34
C GLU A 72 -7.15 -10.04 10.25
N GLY A 73 -6.56 -9.13 11.01
CA GLY A 73 -5.50 -9.42 11.98
C GLY A 73 -4.78 -8.17 12.44
N ASN A 74 -4.26 -7.37 11.49
CA ASN A 74 -3.39 -6.22 11.82
C ASN A 74 -4.11 -4.86 11.82
N LEU A 75 -5.23 -4.71 11.09
CA LEU A 75 -6.00 -3.47 11.07
C LEU A 75 -6.90 -3.31 12.29
N THR A 76 -7.44 -4.40 12.82
CA THR A 76 -8.35 -4.41 13.98
C THR A 76 -7.68 -3.88 15.24
N ALA A 77 -6.40 -4.22 15.47
CA ALA A 77 -5.61 -3.67 16.57
C ALA A 77 -5.44 -2.14 16.46
N PHE A 78 -5.29 -1.61 15.25
CA PHE A 78 -5.22 -0.16 15.02
C PHE A 78 -6.56 0.53 15.23
N CYS A 79 -7.67 -0.09 14.83
CA CYS A 79 -9.02 0.44 15.12
C CYS A 79 -9.24 0.60 16.64
N GLN A 80 -8.86 -0.41 17.42
CA GLN A 80 -8.95 -0.37 18.88
C GLN A 80 -8.11 0.76 19.49
N ALA A 81 -6.89 0.97 18.98
CA ALA A 81 -6.04 2.07 19.42
C ALA A 81 -6.61 3.45 19.03
N SER A 82 -7.13 3.60 17.80
CA SER A 82 -7.72 4.86 17.35
C SER A 82 -9.02 5.22 18.05
N ASP A 83 -9.82 4.24 18.46
CA ASP A 83 -11.06 4.48 19.21
C ASP A 83 -10.76 4.89 20.66
N SER A 84 -9.73 4.33 21.30
CA SER A 84 -9.25 4.76 22.63
C SER A 84 -8.69 6.18 22.65
N ASP A 85 -7.91 6.56 21.63
CA ASP A 85 -7.36 7.93 21.53
C ASP A 85 -8.46 8.98 21.33
N ARG A 86 -9.56 8.64 20.64
CA ARG A 86 -10.71 9.54 20.45
C ARG A 86 -11.56 9.70 21.71
N ALA A 87 -11.62 8.66 22.56
CA ALA A 87 -12.33 8.71 23.84
C ALA A 87 -11.60 9.52 24.92
N SER A 88 -10.31 9.82 24.73
CA SER A 88 -9.46 10.54 25.69
C SER A 88 -9.46 12.07 25.49
N VAL A 89 -10.14 12.57 24.45
CA VAL A 89 -10.18 14.00 24.07
C VAL A 89 -11.57 14.63 24.37
N LEU A 90 -12.48 13.86 24.99
CA LEU A 90 -13.79 14.32 25.50
C LEU A 90 -13.83 14.17 27.01
#